data_AF-A0A9W8DBI3-F1
#
_entry.id   AF-A0A9W8DBI3-F1
#
_cell.length_a   1.000
_cell.length_b   1.000
_cell.length_c   1.000
_cell.angle_alpha   90.00
_cell.angle_beta   90.00
_cell.angle_gamma   90.00
#
_symmetry.space_group_name_H-M   'P 1'
#
loop_
_entity.id
_entity.type
_entity.pdbx_description
1 polymer ?
#
loop_
_entity_poly.entity_id
_entity_poly.type
_entity_poly.pdbx_seq_one_letter_code
_entity_poly.pdbx_strand_id
1 'polypeptide(L)'
;MTSAATDSKITLASAPGKVLVVGGYLVLDRNHTGLVVGTNACLYSTVQTTALDLSNSNYAFGDADVPITVISPQFESAWWKYAFDTKANTLTQYDSADQGSNGFVQVVLQTTLALVNTCSPGALYTLLANSVPAQHRAGLKILLTADNDFYSQREALAKIGAKLTSQSLKQLPAMAKTGKTLGNVHKTGLGSSAAMVTSLVASILVHFGVLNKHDLCENNKQSCTTTKGMQLVHNIAQYAHCLAQGKVGSGFDVSAAVYGSHVYRRFSPTVLEAAMSENSSIAELVQATSPENIGWNSEVAPVVIPPRLTLRLADVDTGSNTPSMVKKVLLWQKSNPEQAALLAIDWCSVRPSSEWKNDMDAVGNPTRALLVNLVDGILRVRQLQRELGENAGVPIEPPKQTRLLDACMAVPGVCMAAVPGAGGYDAIFCIVLSQASGNAVERVWSEWTEMSVGPLLAKQASSGVSILDSELYPSLTAMLE
;
A
#
# COMPACT_ATOMS: atom_id res chain seq x y z
N MET A 1 -5.45 -41.07 19.37
CA MET A 1 -6.76 -40.56 18.89
C MET A 1 -6.48 -39.30 18.12
N THR A 2 -7.00 -39.16 16.90
CA THR A 2 -6.93 -37.90 16.15
C THR A 2 -7.88 -36.91 16.80
N SER A 3 -7.35 -35.84 17.41
CA SER A 3 -8.16 -34.70 17.81
C SER A 3 -8.81 -34.12 16.57
N ALA A 4 -10.14 -33.99 16.56
CA ALA A 4 -10.82 -33.25 15.52
C ALA A 4 -10.33 -31.79 15.60
N ALA A 5 -9.60 -31.33 14.58
CA ALA A 5 -9.35 -29.92 14.42
C ALA A 5 -10.71 -29.25 14.18
N THR A 6 -11.20 -28.50 15.16
CA THR A 6 -12.37 -27.64 14.97
C THR A 6 -11.96 -26.60 13.94
N ASP A 7 -12.49 -26.74 12.72
CA ASP A 7 -11.98 -26.10 11.51
C ASP A 7 -11.89 -24.58 11.69
N SER A 8 -10.68 -24.09 11.98
CA SER A 8 -10.50 -22.75 12.51
C SER A 8 -10.72 -21.77 11.37
N LYS A 9 -11.79 -20.99 11.41
CA LYS A 9 -12.07 -20.00 10.36
C LYS A 9 -10.85 -19.10 10.18
N ILE A 10 -10.25 -19.15 9.01
CA ILE A 10 -9.15 -18.29 8.57
C ILE A 10 -9.69 -17.34 7.50
N THR A 11 -9.20 -16.11 7.48
CA THR A 11 -9.49 -15.14 6.42
C THR A 11 -8.23 -14.35 6.14
N LEU A 12 -7.66 -14.59 4.95
CA LEU A 12 -6.46 -13.92 4.46
C LEU A 12 -6.86 -12.84 3.44
N ALA A 13 -6.50 -11.59 3.70
CA ALA A 13 -6.62 -10.51 2.73
C ALA A 13 -5.23 -9.93 2.41
N SER A 14 -5.05 -9.45 1.18
CA SER A 14 -3.89 -8.68 0.77
C SER A 14 -4.28 -7.30 0.24
N ALA A 15 -3.37 -6.34 0.36
CA ALA A 15 -3.49 -5.02 -0.25
C ALA A 15 -2.13 -4.56 -0.81
N PRO A 16 -2.09 -4.01 -2.04
CA PRO A 16 -0.86 -3.62 -2.72
C PRO A 16 -0.20 -2.38 -2.13
N GLY A 17 1.12 -2.29 -2.30
CA GLY A 17 1.87 -1.05 -2.17
C GLY A 17 1.57 -0.07 -3.31
N LYS A 18 2.07 1.16 -3.19
CA LYS A 18 1.74 2.25 -4.12
C LYS A 18 2.88 3.24 -4.36
N VAL A 19 2.96 3.75 -5.57
CA VAL A 19 3.91 4.79 -6.01
C VAL A 19 3.09 5.93 -6.61
N LEU A 20 3.24 7.16 -6.11
CA LEU A 20 2.70 8.30 -6.82
C LEU A 20 3.71 8.79 -7.87
N VAL A 21 3.32 8.67 -9.13
CA VAL A 21 4.18 8.90 -10.29
C VAL A 21 4.20 10.36 -10.74
N VAL A 22 3.11 11.12 -10.53
CA VAL A 22 3.06 12.56 -10.87
C VAL A 22 2.33 13.34 -9.79
N GLY A 23 2.88 14.52 -9.46
CA GLY A 23 2.19 15.62 -8.78
C GLY A 23 2.39 15.66 -7.26
N GLY A 24 3.64 15.69 -6.80
CA GLY A 24 3.98 15.98 -5.40
C GLY A 24 3.16 17.13 -4.80
N TYR A 25 2.73 16.99 -3.55
CA TYR A 25 2.03 17.99 -2.73
C TYR A 25 0.63 18.47 -3.19
N LEU A 26 0.30 18.44 -4.48
CA LEU A 26 -0.94 19.01 -5.02
C LEU A 26 -2.22 18.41 -4.42
N VAL A 27 -2.14 17.22 -3.81
CA VAL A 27 -3.30 16.46 -3.29
C VAL A 27 -4.05 17.15 -2.20
N LEU A 28 -3.34 17.98 -1.45
CA LEU A 28 -3.88 18.61 -0.27
C LEU A 28 -5.05 19.53 -0.68
N ASP A 29 -5.08 19.98 -1.94
CA ASP A 29 -6.20 20.61 -2.63
C ASP A 29 -6.97 19.65 -3.56
N ARG A 30 -8.30 19.60 -3.40
CA ARG A 30 -9.25 18.82 -4.23
C ARG A 30 -9.40 19.37 -5.66
N ASN A 31 -9.01 20.61 -5.96
CA ASN A 31 -8.99 21.10 -7.35
C ASN A 31 -8.05 20.24 -8.22
N HIS A 32 -6.96 19.77 -7.62
CA HIS A 32 -6.04 18.82 -8.22
C HIS A 32 -6.53 17.37 -8.04
N THR A 33 -5.64 16.42 -8.27
CA THR A 33 -5.94 15.06 -8.75
C THR A 33 -4.72 14.16 -8.42
N GLY A 34 -4.79 12.83 -8.10
CA GLY A 34 -3.79 11.76 -7.68
C GLY A 34 -3.39 10.54 -8.59
N LEU A 35 -2.23 10.52 -9.28
CA LEU A 35 -1.84 9.48 -10.23
C LEU A 35 -0.99 8.45 -9.51
N VAL A 36 -1.63 7.37 -9.10
CA VAL A 36 -1.01 6.32 -8.31
C VAL A 36 -0.87 5.07 -9.17
N VAL A 37 0.31 4.49 -9.15
CA VAL A 37 0.59 3.16 -9.67
C VAL A 37 0.69 2.22 -8.47
N GLY A 38 -0.20 1.24 -8.40
CA GLY A 38 -0.10 0.13 -7.45
C GLY A 38 1.10 -0.76 -7.76
N THR A 39 1.61 -1.47 -6.76
CA THR A 39 2.71 -2.43 -6.91
C THR A 39 2.26 -3.86 -6.63
N ASN A 40 2.92 -4.85 -7.23
CA ASN A 40 2.62 -6.26 -6.96
C ASN A 40 3.08 -6.74 -5.55
N ALA A 41 3.98 -5.99 -4.89
CA ALA A 41 4.31 -6.20 -3.49
C ALA A 41 3.12 -5.81 -2.61
N CYS A 42 2.68 -6.71 -1.74
CA CYS A 42 1.50 -6.55 -0.88
C CYS A 42 1.83 -6.61 0.61
N LEU A 43 0.95 -6.02 1.43
CA LEU A 43 0.78 -6.42 2.82
C LEU A 43 -0.37 -7.43 2.92
N TYR A 44 -0.23 -8.34 3.86
CA TYR A 44 -1.12 -9.46 4.11
C TYR A 44 -1.61 -9.39 5.57
N SER A 45 -2.92 -9.53 5.74
CA SER A 45 -3.56 -9.58 7.04
C SER A 45 -4.37 -10.87 7.16
N THR A 46 -3.90 -11.80 7.99
CA THR A 46 -4.57 -13.07 8.26
C THR A 46 -5.31 -12.98 9.59
N VAL A 47 -6.62 -13.22 9.59
CA VAL A 47 -7.45 -13.29 10.80
C VAL A 47 -7.91 -14.73 11.00
N GLN A 48 -7.60 -15.31 12.15
CA GLN A 48 -7.98 -16.67 12.55
C GLN A 48 -8.82 -16.62 13.83
N THR A 49 -9.98 -17.30 13.84
CA THR A 49 -10.71 -17.59 15.08
C THR A 49 -9.94 -18.66 15.86
N THR A 50 -9.60 -18.39 17.12
CA THR A 50 -8.79 -19.27 17.96
C THR A 50 -9.40 -19.43 19.36
N ALA A 51 -8.97 -20.46 20.10
CA ALA A 51 -9.31 -20.65 21.50
C ALA A 51 -8.08 -20.26 22.36
N LEU A 52 -8.16 -19.12 23.04
CA LEU A 52 -7.14 -18.68 23.99
C LEU A 52 -7.27 -19.52 25.28
N ASP A 53 -6.21 -20.27 25.63
CA ASP A 53 -6.11 -20.94 26.94
C ASP A 53 -5.97 -19.89 28.04
N LEU A 54 -6.89 -19.92 29.01
CA LEU A 54 -6.88 -19.03 30.18
C LEU A 54 -6.14 -19.66 31.37
N SER A 55 -5.87 -20.97 31.36
CA SER A 55 -5.37 -21.71 32.53
C SER A 55 -3.99 -21.24 33.02
N ASN A 56 -3.20 -20.63 32.14
CA ASN A 56 -1.88 -20.05 32.44
C ASN A 56 -1.85 -18.52 32.28
N SER A 57 -3.01 -17.87 32.21
CA SER A 57 -3.12 -16.43 31.89
C SER A 57 -3.42 -15.59 33.14
N ASN A 58 -2.61 -14.55 33.38
CA ASN A 58 -2.82 -13.58 34.47
C ASN A 58 -3.89 -12.51 34.14
N TYR A 59 -4.71 -12.73 33.10
CA TYR A 59 -5.64 -11.74 32.55
C TYR A 59 -7.09 -12.15 32.84
N ALA A 60 -7.85 -11.25 33.45
CA ALA A 60 -9.29 -11.42 33.62
C ALA A 60 -10.03 -10.78 32.44
N PHE A 61 -10.98 -11.51 31.86
CA PHE A 61 -11.85 -11.06 30.76
C PHE A 61 -13.31 -11.12 31.21
N GLY A 62 -14.05 -10.01 31.05
CA GLY A 62 -15.49 -9.97 31.28
C GLY A 62 -16.26 -10.76 30.22
N ASP A 63 -17.51 -11.12 30.46
CA ASP A 63 -18.31 -11.97 29.54
C ASP A 63 -18.46 -11.41 28.12
N ALA A 64 -18.27 -10.10 27.95
CA ALA A 64 -18.39 -9.39 26.67
C ALA A 64 -17.07 -9.28 25.89
N ASP A 65 -15.93 -9.64 26.49
CA ASP A 65 -14.60 -9.39 25.93
C ASP A 65 -14.19 -10.43 24.89
N VAL A 66 -13.91 -9.97 23.66
CA VAL A 66 -13.21 -10.75 22.64
C VAL A 66 -11.69 -10.49 22.78
N PRO A 67 -10.88 -11.47 23.21
CA PRO A 67 -9.42 -11.33 23.24
C PRO A 67 -8.84 -11.46 21.82
N ILE A 68 -7.86 -10.61 21.53
CA ILE A 68 -7.24 -10.42 20.22
C ILE A 68 -5.73 -10.38 20.40
N THR A 69 -5.00 -11.25 19.71
CA THR A 69 -3.52 -11.22 19.66
C THR A 69 -3.06 -10.86 18.26
N VAL A 70 -2.30 -9.78 18.12
CA VAL A 70 -1.72 -9.30 16.85
C VAL A 70 -0.22 -9.55 16.84
N ILE A 71 0.30 -10.15 15.77
CA ILE A 71 1.72 -10.51 15.61
C ILE A 71 2.21 -10.02 14.24
N SER A 72 3.40 -9.43 14.19
CA SER A 72 4.09 -9.09 12.93
C SER A 72 5.51 -9.67 12.91
N PRO A 73 5.68 -10.92 12.43
CA PRO A 73 6.87 -11.75 12.69
C PRO A 73 8.15 -11.30 11.99
N GLN A 74 8.06 -10.31 11.10
CA GLN A 74 9.21 -9.73 10.38
C GLN A 74 10.01 -8.76 11.25
N PHE A 75 9.44 -8.25 12.34
CA PHE A 75 10.12 -7.33 13.25
C PHE A 75 10.41 -7.99 14.60
N GLU A 76 11.42 -7.45 15.27
CA GLU A 76 11.74 -7.81 16.64
C GLU A 76 10.67 -7.21 17.58
N SER A 77 10.18 -8.02 18.52
CA SER A 77 9.20 -7.65 19.55
C SER A 77 7.86 -7.05 19.03
N ALA A 78 7.47 -7.26 17.77
CA ALA A 78 6.21 -6.75 17.26
C ALA A 78 5.02 -7.69 17.53
N TRP A 79 4.54 -7.70 18.78
CA TRP A 79 3.25 -8.30 19.14
C TRP A 79 2.51 -7.48 20.21
N TRP A 80 1.17 -7.51 20.12
CA TRP A 80 0.24 -6.75 20.98
C TRP A 80 -1.00 -7.59 21.29
N LYS A 81 -1.59 -7.43 22.48
CA LYS A 81 -2.83 -8.10 22.87
C LYS A 81 -3.88 -7.09 23.35
N TYR A 82 -5.08 -7.25 22.83
CA TYR A 82 -6.23 -6.37 23.08
C TYR A 82 -7.45 -7.18 23.51
N ALA A 83 -8.33 -6.58 24.32
CA ALA A 83 -9.68 -7.06 24.56
C ALA A 83 -10.68 -6.06 23.95
N PHE A 84 -11.65 -6.54 23.19
CA PHE A 84 -12.76 -5.73 22.69
C PHE A 84 -14.05 -6.07 23.46
N ASP A 85 -14.53 -5.14 24.27
CA ASP A 85 -15.80 -5.26 24.99
C ASP A 85 -16.97 -5.05 24.00
N THR A 86 -17.73 -6.12 23.74
CA THR A 86 -18.88 -6.10 22.82
C THR A 86 -20.13 -5.36 23.35
N LYS A 87 -20.17 -5.00 24.64
CA LYS A 87 -21.21 -4.13 25.23
C LYS A 87 -20.80 -2.66 25.16
N ALA A 88 -19.59 -2.34 25.62
CA ALA A 88 -19.08 -0.97 25.62
C ALA A 88 -18.60 -0.49 24.24
N ASN A 89 -18.31 -1.40 23.31
CA ASN A 89 -17.65 -1.14 22.02
C ASN A 89 -16.26 -0.49 22.16
N THR A 90 -15.49 -0.90 23.19
CA THR A 90 -14.18 -0.35 23.52
C THR A 90 -13.07 -1.39 23.43
N LEU A 91 -11.97 -1.03 22.78
CA LEU A 91 -10.75 -1.83 22.66
C LEU A 91 -9.69 -1.39 23.68
N THR A 92 -9.35 -2.28 24.61
CA THR A 92 -8.33 -2.07 25.64
C THR A 92 -7.07 -2.89 25.31
N GLN A 93 -5.90 -2.26 25.21
CA GLN A 93 -4.62 -2.99 25.18
C GLN A 93 -4.29 -3.47 26.60
N TYR A 94 -4.00 -4.75 26.78
CA TYR A 94 -3.70 -5.32 28.10
C TYR A 94 -2.30 -5.95 28.21
N ASP A 95 -1.64 -6.19 27.07
CA ASP A 95 -0.28 -6.75 27.04
C ASP A 95 0.41 -6.47 25.69
N SER A 96 1.74 -6.42 25.68
CA SER A 96 2.59 -6.15 24.51
C SER A 96 4.06 -6.37 24.87
N ALA A 97 4.90 -6.63 23.86
CA ALA A 97 6.30 -7.02 24.08
C ALA A 97 7.16 -5.99 24.84
N ASP A 98 6.85 -4.70 24.70
CA ASP A 98 7.62 -3.57 25.21
C ASP A 98 6.76 -2.50 25.92
N GLN A 99 5.49 -2.82 26.21
CA GLN A 99 4.45 -1.90 26.71
C GLN A 99 4.05 -0.76 25.74
N GLY A 100 4.54 -0.76 24.50
CA GLY A 100 4.11 0.17 23.46
C GLY A 100 2.80 -0.24 22.76
N SER A 101 2.01 0.73 22.28
CA SER A 101 0.87 0.46 21.40
C SER A 101 1.18 0.76 19.94
N ASN A 102 0.54 0.01 19.03
CA ASN A 102 0.58 0.29 17.60
C ASN A 102 -0.67 1.06 17.21
N GLY A 103 -0.57 2.39 17.16
CA GLY A 103 -1.72 3.29 16.94
C GLY A 103 -2.56 2.97 15.69
N PHE A 104 -1.94 2.54 14.59
CA PHE A 104 -2.69 2.12 13.39
C PHE A 104 -3.48 0.81 13.64
N VAL A 105 -2.86 -0.19 14.27
CA VAL A 105 -3.54 -1.46 14.58
C VAL A 105 -4.67 -1.24 15.59
N GLN A 106 -4.40 -0.50 16.67
CA GLN A 106 -5.38 -0.19 17.71
C GLN A 106 -6.59 0.55 17.14
N VAL A 107 -6.38 1.57 16.30
CA VAL A 107 -7.47 2.33 15.65
C VAL A 107 -8.24 1.46 14.65
N VAL A 108 -7.58 0.63 13.84
CA VAL A 108 -8.29 -0.27 12.90
C VAL A 108 -9.14 -1.30 13.64
N LEU A 109 -8.61 -1.93 14.69
CA LEU A 109 -9.36 -2.88 15.51
C LEU A 109 -10.57 -2.20 16.16
N GLN A 110 -10.38 -1.08 16.85
CA GLN A 110 -11.46 -0.30 17.48
C GLN A 110 -12.56 0.07 16.47
N THR A 111 -12.16 0.67 15.34
CA THR A 111 -13.09 1.14 14.30
C THR A 111 -13.86 -0.03 13.68
N THR A 112 -13.14 -1.06 13.23
CA THR A 112 -13.75 -2.13 12.42
C THR A 112 -14.58 -3.08 13.28
N LEU A 113 -14.18 -3.34 14.52
CA LEU A 113 -14.95 -4.20 15.42
C LEU A 113 -16.21 -3.50 15.94
N ALA A 114 -16.18 -2.19 16.24
CA ALA A 114 -17.40 -1.44 16.57
C ALA A 114 -18.39 -1.41 15.38
N LEU A 115 -17.89 -1.31 14.15
CA LEU A 115 -18.70 -1.40 12.94
C LEU A 115 -19.26 -2.81 12.71
N VAL A 116 -18.47 -3.87 12.89
CA VAL A 116 -18.97 -5.26 12.86
C VAL A 116 -20.06 -5.47 13.92
N ASN A 117 -19.83 -5.00 15.16
CA ASN A 117 -20.77 -5.16 16.27
C ASN A 117 -22.09 -4.40 16.03
N THR A 118 -22.04 -3.26 15.32
CA THR A 118 -23.24 -2.45 15.03
C THR A 118 -23.98 -2.96 13.79
N CYS A 119 -23.27 -3.28 12.71
CA CYS A 119 -23.85 -3.73 11.43
C CYS A 119 -24.17 -5.24 11.41
N SER A 120 -23.61 -6.03 12.33
CA SER A 120 -23.87 -7.46 12.48
C SER A 120 -23.72 -7.92 13.95
N PRO A 121 -24.62 -7.48 14.86
CA PRO A 121 -24.50 -7.74 16.30
C PRO A 121 -24.38 -9.23 16.68
N GLY A 122 -24.98 -10.11 15.88
CA GLY A 122 -24.88 -11.56 16.07
C GLY A 122 -23.48 -12.14 15.81
N ALA A 123 -22.59 -11.45 15.07
CA ALA A 123 -21.33 -12.02 14.61
C ALA A 123 -20.30 -12.18 15.74
N LEU A 124 -20.09 -11.13 16.54
CA LEU A 124 -19.20 -11.18 17.71
C LEU A 124 -19.83 -11.94 18.87
N TYR A 125 -21.16 -11.88 19.03
CA TYR A 125 -21.88 -12.74 19.96
C TYR A 125 -21.71 -14.23 19.63
N THR A 126 -21.80 -14.62 18.35
CA THR A 126 -21.57 -16.00 17.91
C THR A 126 -20.12 -16.43 18.15
N LEU A 127 -19.14 -15.52 17.94
CA LEU A 127 -17.75 -15.79 18.30
C LEU A 127 -17.60 -16.14 19.78
N LEU A 128 -18.19 -15.35 20.68
CA LEU A 128 -18.15 -15.58 22.14
C LEU A 128 -18.97 -16.81 22.58
N ALA A 129 -20.07 -17.12 21.88
CA ALA A 129 -20.93 -18.27 22.17
C ALA A 129 -20.41 -19.60 21.60
N ASN A 130 -19.34 -19.59 20.79
CA ASN A 130 -18.70 -20.80 20.29
C ASN A 130 -18.24 -21.68 21.46
N SER A 131 -18.63 -22.96 21.44
CA SER A 131 -18.33 -23.91 22.51
C SER A 131 -16.85 -24.31 22.54
N VAL A 132 -16.05 -23.54 23.25
CA VAL A 132 -14.66 -23.85 23.63
C VAL A 132 -14.62 -24.65 24.95
N PRO A 133 -13.52 -25.37 25.27
CA PRO A 133 -13.36 -26.02 26.57
C PRO A 133 -13.42 -25.00 27.71
N ALA A 134 -13.94 -25.38 28.88
CA ALA A 134 -14.26 -24.45 29.99
C ALA A 134 -13.10 -23.61 30.54
N GLN A 135 -11.85 -23.96 30.23
CA GLN A 135 -10.62 -23.22 30.58
C GLN A 135 -10.09 -22.32 29.44
N HIS A 136 -10.82 -22.19 28.33
CA HIS A 136 -10.47 -21.37 27.17
C HIS A 136 -11.53 -20.29 26.89
N ARG A 137 -11.17 -19.30 26.08
CA ARG A 137 -12.09 -18.29 25.52
C ARG A 137 -11.88 -18.15 24.01
N ALA A 138 -12.97 -18.07 23.26
CA ALA A 138 -12.90 -17.79 21.82
C ALA A 138 -12.40 -16.36 21.56
N GLY A 139 -11.49 -16.19 20.60
CA GLY A 139 -10.84 -14.92 20.28
C GLY A 139 -10.19 -14.94 18.90
N LEU A 140 -9.34 -13.94 18.62
CA LEU A 140 -8.69 -13.76 17.31
C LEU A 140 -7.16 -13.84 17.41
N LYS A 141 -6.52 -14.64 16.56
CA LYS A 141 -5.09 -14.53 16.23
C LYS A 141 -4.99 -13.78 14.89
N ILE A 142 -4.24 -12.68 14.87
CA ILE A 142 -4.09 -11.79 13.72
C ILE A 142 -2.61 -11.70 13.34
N LEU A 143 -2.30 -12.05 12.10
CA LEU A 143 -0.95 -12.00 11.55
C LEU A 143 -0.83 -10.85 10.53
N LEU A 144 0.20 -10.01 10.69
CA LEU A 144 0.49 -8.90 9.78
C LEU A 144 1.88 -9.10 9.15
N THR A 145 1.94 -9.36 7.85
CA THR A 145 3.18 -9.57 7.08
C THR A 145 3.18 -8.76 5.78
N ALA A 146 4.35 -8.57 5.18
CA ALA A 146 4.57 -7.80 3.97
C ALA A 146 5.63 -8.43 3.08
N ASP A 147 5.45 -8.29 1.77
CA ASP A 147 6.53 -8.53 0.82
C ASP A 147 7.75 -7.64 1.14
N ASN A 148 8.96 -8.19 0.93
CA ASN A 148 10.22 -7.60 1.38
C ASN A 148 10.42 -6.15 0.91
N ASP A 149 9.85 -5.77 -0.24
CA ASP A 149 9.97 -4.45 -0.84
C ASP A 149 9.38 -3.28 -0.02
N PHE A 150 8.57 -3.54 1.03
CA PHE A 150 8.09 -2.47 1.94
C PHE A 150 9.15 -1.97 2.92
N TYR A 151 10.23 -2.73 3.14
CA TYR A 151 11.26 -2.46 4.15
C TYR A 151 12.65 -2.63 3.54
N SER A 152 13.59 -1.77 3.94
CA SER A 152 14.95 -1.85 3.40
C SER A 152 15.64 -3.16 3.80
N GLN A 153 16.07 -3.93 2.80
CA GLN A 153 16.71 -5.25 2.96
C GLN A 153 18.23 -5.18 3.14
N ARG A 154 18.79 -3.98 3.28
CA ARG A 154 20.24 -3.71 3.34
C ARG A 154 20.95 -4.52 4.44
N GLU A 155 20.35 -4.59 5.62
CA GLU A 155 20.90 -5.33 6.76
C GLU A 155 20.78 -6.85 6.61
N ALA A 156 19.72 -7.34 5.95
CA ALA A 156 19.58 -8.75 5.63
C ALA A 156 20.67 -9.21 4.62
N LEU A 157 20.97 -8.39 3.61
CA LEU A 157 22.06 -8.65 2.67
C LEU A 157 23.44 -8.51 3.31
N ALA A 158 23.65 -7.51 4.17
CA ALA A 158 24.91 -7.32 4.90
C ALA A 158 25.24 -8.53 5.80
N LYS A 159 24.24 -9.09 6.49
CA LYS A 159 24.37 -10.30 7.33
C LYS A 159 24.83 -11.55 6.55
N ILE A 160 24.63 -11.59 5.23
CA ILE A 160 25.10 -12.68 4.33
C ILE A 160 26.24 -12.25 3.40
N GLY A 161 26.83 -11.07 3.60
CA GLY A 161 27.93 -10.55 2.77
C GLY A 161 27.56 -10.24 1.31
N ALA A 162 26.27 -10.12 0.99
CA ALA A 162 25.78 -9.96 -0.37
C ALA A 162 25.72 -8.48 -0.81
N LYS A 163 25.93 -8.21 -2.09
CA LYS A 163 25.80 -6.86 -2.68
C LYS A 163 24.33 -6.47 -2.82
N LEU A 164 24.02 -5.19 -2.60
CA LEU A 164 22.69 -4.61 -2.76
C LEU A 164 22.26 -4.59 -4.24
N THR A 165 21.70 -5.70 -4.72
CA THR A 165 21.33 -5.92 -6.12
C THR A 165 20.05 -6.74 -6.24
N SER A 166 19.30 -6.58 -7.34
CA SER A 166 18.11 -7.37 -7.65
C SER A 166 18.37 -8.87 -7.80
N GLN A 167 19.62 -9.32 -7.94
CA GLN A 167 19.97 -10.73 -7.92
C GLN A 167 20.06 -11.26 -6.48
N SER A 168 20.74 -10.54 -5.60
CA SER A 168 20.88 -10.90 -4.19
C SER A 168 19.57 -10.76 -3.40
N LEU A 169 18.74 -9.75 -3.72
CA LEU A 169 17.42 -9.60 -3.09
C LEU A 169 16.49 -10.79 -3.35
N LYS A 170 16.61 -11.44 -4.53
CA LYS A 170 15.85 -12.66 -4.87
C LYS A 170 16.34 -13.91 -4.16
N GLN A 171 17.46 -13.83 -3.43
CA GLN A 171 18.00 -14.92 -2.62
C GLN A 171 17.54 -14.83 -1.16
N LEU A 172 16.94 -13.71 -0.75
CA LEU A 172 16.30 -13.58 0.57
C LEU A 172 14.99 -14.37 0.60
N PRO A 173 14.62 -14.98 1.74
CA PRO A 173 13.32 -15.61 1.89
C PRO A 173 12.19 -14.57 1.74
N ALA A 174 11.03 -15.01 1.25
CA ALA A 174 9.82 -14.18 1.26
C ALA A 174 9.43 -13.83 2.70
N MET A 175 8.99 -12.60 2.93
CA MET A 175 8.68 -12.06 4.26
C MET A 175 9.87 -12.22 5.24
N ALA A 176 11.07 -11.83 4.80
CA ALA A 176 12.29 -11.91 5.59
C ALA A 176 12.16 -11.10 6.89
N LYS A 177 12.78 -11.62 7.97
CA LYS A 177 12.98 -10.87 9.21
C LYS A 177 13.94 -9.71 8.95
N THR A 178 13.52 -8.50 9.28
CA THR A 178 14.32 -7.29 9.14
C THR A 178 15.49 -7.27 10.12
N GLY A 179 15.31 -7.87 11.31
CA GLY A 179 16.26 -7.80 12.42
C GLY A 179 16.32 -6.39 13.03
N LYS A 180 15.16 -5.73 13.09
CA LYS A 180 14.88 -4.42 13.68
C LYS A 180 13.47 -4.43 14.27
N THR A 181 13.20 -3.52 15.22
CA THR A 181 11.84 -3.23 15.69
C THR A 181 11.04 -2.44 14.63
N LEU A 182 9.70 -2.44 14.74
CA LEU A 182 8.81 -1.71 13.83
C LEU A 182 9.04 -0.17 13.83
N GLY A 183 9.58 0.39 14.92
CA GLY A 183 9.96 1.80 14.99
C GLY A 183 11.27 2.12 14.25
N ASN A 184 12.23 1.19 14.26
CA ASN A 184 13.58 1.40 13.73
C ASN A 184 13.77 0.91 12.28
N VAL A 185 12.78 0.23 11.70
CA VAL A 185 12.83 -0.27 10.31
C VAL A 185 12.65 0.86 9.28
N HIS A 186 13.53 0.88 8.29
CA HIS A 186 13.50 1.88 7.22
C HIS A 186 12.45 1.47 6.18
N LYS A 187 11.44 2.31 5.97
CA LYS A 187 10.28 2.05 5.10
C LYS A 187 10.51 2.66 3.72
N THR A 188 10.22 1.92 2.66
CA THR A 188 10.59 2.25 1.26
C THR A 188 9.64 3.23 0.56
N GLY A 189 8.87 4.03 1.31
CA GLY A 189 7.86 4.95 0.75
C GLY A 189 6.62 4.27 0.11
N LEU A 190 6.60 2.93 -0.04
CA LEU A 190 5.50 2.19 -0.70
C LEU A 190 4.13 2.28 -0.01
N GLY A 191 4.02 2.89 1.17
CA GLY A 191 2.72 3.15 1.83
C GLY A 191 2.24 2.01 2.72
N SER A 192 3.15 1.39 3.48
CA SER A 192 2.87 0.24 4.34
C SER A 192 1.77 0.48 5.38
N SER A 193 1.57 1.70 5.88
CA SER A 193 0.43 2.00 6.77
C SER A 193 -0.92 1.84 6.05
N ALA A 194 -1.07 2.39 4.85
CA ALA A 194 -2.31 2.33 4.09
C ALA A 194 -2.65 0.89 3.64
N ALA A 195 -1.66 0.13 3.18
CA ALA A 195 -1.84 -1.27 2.78
C ALA A 195 -2.12 -2.20 3.98
N MET A 196 -1.45 -1.99 5.13
CA MET A 196 -1.76 -2.73 6.37
C MET A 196 -3.20 -2.44 6.84
N VAL A 197 -3.57 -1.16 6.95
CA VAL A 197 -4.92 -0.73 7.35
C VAL A 197 -5.98 -1.33 6.42
N THR A 198 -5.76 -1.26 5.10
CA THR A 198 -6.72 -1.75 4.09
C THR A 198 -6.89 -3.27 4.14
N SER A 199 -5.80 -4.03 4.20
CA SER A 199 -5.88 -5.50 4.28
C SER A 199 -6.50 -5.96 5.60
N LEU A 200 -6.23 -5.29 6.72
CA LEU A 200 -6.80 -5.63 8.02
C LEU A 200 -8.30 -5.30 8.13
N VAL A 201 -8.74 -4.16 7.56
CA VAL A 201 -10.18 -3.85 7.44
C VAL A 201 -10.89 -4.90 6.59
N ALA A 202 -10.33 -5.24 5.41
CA ALA A 202 -10.94 -6.21 4.50
C ALA A 202 -11.02 -7.63 5.11
N SER A 203 -9.96 -8.09 5.79
CA SER A 203 -9.97 -9.41 6.42
C SER A 203 -10.96 -9.48 7.58
N ILE A 204 -11.05 -8.46 8.46
CA ILE A 204 -12.02 -8.44 9.57
C ILE A 204 -13.47 -8.44 9.05
N LEU A 205 -13.81 -7.59 8.08
CA LEU A 205 -15.18 -7.51 7.55
C LEU A 205 -15.64 -8.83 6.90
N VAL A 206 -14.74 -9.53 6.19
CA VAL A 206 -15.03 -10.84 5.59
C VAL A 206 -14.99 -11.97 6.62
N HIS A 207 -14.14 -11.87 7.64
CA HIS A 207 -14.09 -12.84 8.75
C HIS A 207 -15.39 -12.85 9.56
N PHE A 208 -16.04 -11.71 9.73
CA PHE A 208 -17.35 -11.62 10.40
C PHE A 208 -18.56 -11.64 9.47
N GLY A 209 -18.37 -11.75 8.15
CA GLY A 209 -19.47 -11.89 7.18
C GLY A 209 -20.24 -10.60 6.89
N VAL A 210 -19.70 -9.43 7.28
CA VAL A 210 -20.21 -8.12 6.85
C VAL A 210 -19.98 -7.92 5.35
N LEU A 211 -18.94 -8.56 4.79
CA LEU A 211 -18.70 -8.70 3.36
C LEU A 211 -18.44 -10.17 3.00
N ASN A 212 -18.72 -10.54 1.76
CA ASN A 212 -18.35 -11.82 1.17
C ASN A 212 -17.05 -11.67 0.38
N LYS A 213 -16.36 -12.79 0.08
CA LYS A 213 -15.15 -12.76 -0.77
C LYS A 213 -15.41 -12.07 -2.12
N HIS A 214 -16.60 -12.27 -2.70
CA HIS A 214 -16.98 -11.73 -4.00
C HIS A 214 -17.23 -10.21 -4.02
N ASP A 215 -17.53 -9.59 -2.88
CA ASP A 215 -17.72 -8.13 -2.80
C ASP A 215 -16.42 -7.35 -3.07
N LEU A 216 -15.27 -8.05 -3.03
CA LEU A 216 -13.92 -7.55 -3.26
C LEU A 216 -13.20 -8.27 -4.43
N CYS A 217 -13.90 -9.00 -5.30
CA CYS A 217 -13.29 -9.72 -6.43
C CYS A 217 -13.13 -8.84 -7.69
N GLU A 218 -12.00 -8.96 -8.40
CA GLU A 218 -11.72 -8.23 -9.63
C GLU A 218 -12.59 -8.60 -10.86
N ASN A 219 -13.55 -9.52 -10.74
CA ASN A 219 -14.11 -10.27 -11.87
C ASN A 219 -14.94 -9.45 -12.89
N ASN A 220 -15.06 -8.14 -12.72
CA ASN A 220 -15.87 -7.27 -13.59
C ASN A 220 -15.03 -6.20 -14.32
N LYS A 221 -13.88 -6.60 -14.92
CA LYS A 221 -12.96 -5.71 -15.68
C LYS A 221 -13.55 -5.05 -16.93
N GLN A 222 -14.86 -5.20 -17.18
CA GLN A 222 -15.63 -4.47 -18.20
C GLN A 222 -16.50 -3.33 -17.62
N SER A 223 -16.67 -3.25 -16.28
CA SER A 223 -17.41 -2.17 -15.62
C SER A 223 -16.49 -1.34 -14.73
N CYS A 224 -16.36 -0.04 -15.04
CA CYS A 224 -15.55 0.90 -14.27
C CYS A 224 -16.21 1.36 -12.95
N THR A 225 -16.95 0.46 -12.29
CA THR A 225 -17.82 0.76 -11.15
C THR A 225 -17.33 0.09 -9.87
N THR A 226 -16.90 0.89 -8.91
CA THR A 226 -16.61 0.46 -7.53
C THR A 226 -17.79 -0.32 -6.94
N THR A 227 -17.54 -1.48 -6.31
CA THR A 227 -18.57 -2.21 -5.56
C THR A 227 -18.86 -1.51 -4.22
N LYS A 228 -20.06 -1.69 -3.67
CA LYS A 228 -20.39 -1.17 -2.33
C LYS A 228 -19.48 -1.76 -1.24
N GLY A 229 -18.99 -3.00 -1.42
CA GLY A 229 -18.01 -3.62 -0.53
C GLY A 229 -16.63 -2.96 -0.57
N MET A 230 -16.10 -2.68 -1.78
CA MET A 230 -14.84 -1.93 -1.92
C MET A 230 -14.98 -0.49 -1.39
N GLN A 231 -16.13 0.16 -1.60
CA GLN A 231 -16.39 1.49 -1.04
C GLN A 231 -16.43 1.46 0.50
N LEU A 232 -17.07 0.44 1.11
CA LEU A 232 -17.08 0.25 2.56
C LEU A 232 -15.65 0.04 3.12
N VAL A 233 -14.85 -0.84 2.49
CA VAL A 233 -13.44 -1.03 2.87
C VAL A 233 -12.66 0.27 2.76
N HIS A 234 -12.80 1.01 1.65
CA HIS A 234 -12.18 2.32 1.46
C HIS A 234 -12.54 3.31 2.56
N ASN A 235 -13.84 3.48 2.86
CA ASN A 235 -14.28 4.49 3.80
C ASN A 235 -13.79 4.20 5.23
N ILE A 236 -13.85 2.93 5.65
CA ILE A 236 -13.36 2.49 6.98
C ILE A 236 -11.84 2.60 7.06
N ALA A 237 -11.12 2.09 6.06
CA ALA A 237 -9.66 2.18 5.98
C ALA A 237 -9.20 3.64 5.96
N GLN A 238 -9.91 4.52 5.26
CA GLN A 238 -9.57 5.93 5.15
C GLN A 238 -9.81 6.69 6.45
N TYR A 239 -10.94 6.43 7.12
CA TYR A 239 -11.22 6.95 8.45
C TYR A 239 -10.15 6.51 9.46
N ALA A 240 -9.90 5.20 9.55
CA ALA A 240 -8.95 4.64 10.51
C ALA A 240 -7.52 5.14 10.27
N HIS A 241 -7.12 5.30 9.00
CA HIS A 241 -5.81 5.86 8.65
C HIS A 241 -5.69 7.36 8.98
N CYS A 242 -6.74 8.15 8.77
CA CYS A 242 -6.75 9.58 9.16
C CYS A 242 -6.76 9.77 10.68
N LEU A 243 -7.55 8.98 11.40
CA LEU A 243 -7.59 8.99 12.87
C LEU A 243 -6.25 8.56 13.48
N ALA A 244 -5.64 7.49 12.98
CA ALA A 244 -4.30 7.06 13.41
C ALA A 244 -3.17 8.04 13.03
N GLN A 245 -3.38 8.91 12.03
CA GLN A 245 -2.46 10.01 11.70
C GLN A 245 -2.75 11.32 12.47
N GLY A 246 -3.86 11.41 13.21
CA GLY A 246 -4.32 12.64 13.85
C GLY A 246 -4.68 13.77 12.88
N LYS A 247 -4.94 13.46 11.59
CA LYS A 247 -5.27 14.46 10.56
C LYS A 247 -5.99 13.86 9.36
N VAL A 248 -6.86 14.64 8.71
CA VAL A 248 -7.46 14.25 7.42
C VAL A 248 -6.42 14.41 6.31
N GLY A 249 -5.74 13.29 6.01
CA GLY A 249 -4.75 13.20 4.96
C GLY A 249 -5.31 13.32 3.54
N SER A 250 -4.48 12.91 2.60
CA SER A 250 -4.71 12.96 1.16
C SER A 250 -5.59 11.84 0.62
N GLY A 251 -5.41 10.62 1.15
CA GLY A 251 -6.17 9.42 0.85
C GLY A 251 -5.80 8.64 -0.42
N PHE A 252 -4.96 9.18 -1.30
CA PHE A 252 -4.46 8.48 -2.49
C PHE A 252 -3.79 7.13 -2.20
N ASP A 253 -3.24 6.95 -0.99
CA ASP A 253 -2.51 5.74 -0.56
C ASP A 253 -3.46 4.64 -0.10
N VAL A 254 -4.47 4.96 0.72
CA VAL A 254 -5.58 4.04 1.02
C VAL A 254 -6.37 3.73 -0.25
N SER A 255 -6.64 4.74 -1.08
CA SER A 255 -7.35 4.53 -2.35
C SER A 255 -6.58 3.63 -3.31
N ALA A 256 -5.24 3.68 -3.34
CA ALA A 256 -4.43 2.75 -4.14
C ALA A 256 -4.37 1.34 -3.53
N ALA A 257 -4.35 1.22 -2.20
CA ALA A 257 -4.47 -0.06 -1.53
C ALA A 257 -5.84 -0.73 -1.77
N VAL A 258 -6.92 0.03 -2.01
CA VAL A 258 -8.24 -0.52 -2.35
C VAL A 258 -8.45 -0.73 -3.84
N TYR A 259 -8.10 0.24 -4.69
CA TYR A 259 -8.47 0.28 -6.12
C TYR A 259 -7.30 0.06 -7.10
N GLY A 260 -6.07 -0.13 -6.62
CA GLY A 260 -4.90 -0.40 -7.45
C GLY A 260 -4.37 0.82 -8.20
N SER A 261 -3.94 0.63 -9.46
CA SER A 261 -3.40 1.71 -10.30
C SER A 261 -4.53 2.59 -10.85
N HIS A 262 -4.51 3.89 -10.51
CA HIS A 262 -5.61 4.79 -10.87
C HIS A 262 -5.26 6.29 -10.83
N VAL A 263 -6.20 7.04 -11.38
CA VAL A 263 -6.34 8.49 -11.48
C VAL A 263 -7.35 8.86 -10.37
N TYR A 264 -6.84 9.23 -9.19
CA TYR A 264 -7.54 9.58 -7.94
C TYR A 264 -7.94 11.07 -7.87
N ARG A 265 -8.97 11.47 -7.13
CA ARG A 265 -9.12 12.84 -6.58
C ARG A 265 -9.52 12.70 -5.13
N ARG A 266 -8.95 13.50 -4.24
CA ARG A 266 -9.30 13.45 -2.82
C ARG A 266 -10.79 13.73 -2.60
N PHE A 267 -11.33 13.10 -1.57
CA PHE A 267 -12.61 13.45 -1.00
C PHE A 267 -12.54 14.82 -0.29
N SER A 268 -13.68 15.49 -0.15
CA SER A 268 -13.83 16.65 0.73
C SER A 268 -13.63 16.22 2.19
N PRO A 269 -12.71 16.83 2.96
CA PRO A 269 -12.42 16.43 4.34
C PRO A 269 -13.64 16.46 5.26
N THR A 270 -14.62 17.31 4.96
CA THR A 270 -15.91 17.45 5.64
C THR A 270 -16.71 16.16 5.81
N VAL A 271 -16.45 15.11 5.01
CA VAL A 271 -17.09 13.79 5.20
C VAL A 271 -16.67 13.08 6.49
N LEU A 272 -15.53 13.47 7.08
CA LEU A 272 -14.97 12.88 8.30
C LEU A 272 -15.09 13.76 9.54
N GLU A 273 -15.40 15.05 9.41
CA GLU A 273 -15.24 16.04 10.50
C GLU A 273 -16.06 15.71 11.77
N ALA A 274 -17.32 15.29 11.63
CA ALA A 274 -18.13 14.87 12.78
C ALA A 274 -17.58 13.59 13.43
N ALA A 275 -17.31 12.57 12.60
CA ALA A 275 -16.86 11.26 13.07
C ALA A 275 -15.43 11.26 13.65
N MET A 276 -14.60 12.26 13.33
CA MET A 276 -13.26 12.44 13.89
C MET A 276 -13.23 13.43 15.08
N SER A 277 -14.39 13.89 15.58
CA SER A 277 -14.46 14.73 16.77
C SER A 277 -14.24 13.91 18.05
N GLU A 278 -13.72 14.56 19.11
CA GLU A 278 -13.40 13.91 20.39
C GLU A 278 -14.60 13.25 21.09
N ASN A 279 -15.83 13.66 20.74
CA ASN A 279 -17.08 13.14 21.29
C ASN A 279 -17.88 12.30 20.29
N SER A 280 -17.27 11.87 19.17
CA SER A 280 -17.96 11.12 18.12
C SER A 280 -18.62 9.84 18.64
N SER A 281 -19.89 9.68 18.32
CA SER A 281 -20.63 8.44 18.54
C SER A 281 -20.28 7.36 17.50
N ILE A 282 -20.64 6.11 17.81
CA ILE A 282 -20.57 4.99 16.86
C ILE A 282 -21.58 5.19 15.71
N ALA A 283 -22.69 5.89 15.95
CA ALA A 283 -23.66 6.22 14.90
C ALA A 283 -23.06 7.17 13.85
N GLU A 284 -22.28 8.17 14.26
CA GLU A 284 -21.54 9.05 13.35
C GLU A 284 -20.45 8.29 12.59
N LEU A 285 -19.77 7.33 13.21
CA LEU A 285 -18.82 6.43 12.53
C LEU A 285 -19.53 5.57 11.46
N VAL A 286 -20.66 4.96 11.77
CA VAL A 286 -21.48 4.16 10.82
C VAL A 286 -21.96 5.05 9.67
N GLN A 287 -22.49 6.24 9.96
CA GLN A 287 -22.96 7.18 8.95
C GLN A 287 -21.82 7.68 8.06
N ALA A 288 -20.68 8.05 8.64
CA ALA A 288 -19.51 8.52 7.91
C ALA A 288 -18.94 7.43 7.01
N THR A 289 -18.83 6.18 7.49
CA THR A 289 -18.20 5.09 6.74
C THR A 289 -19.13 4.37 5.75
N SER A 290 -20.45 4.53 5.85
CA SER A 290 -21.45 3.92 4.97
C SER A 290 -21.12 4.09 3.46
N PRO A 291 -21.29 3.04 2.62
CA PRO A 291 -21.08 3.14 1.18
C PRO A 291 -22.15 3.99 0.47
N GLU A 292 -23.27 4.31 1.15
CA GLU A 292 -24.30 5.23 0.65
C GLU A 292 -23.98 6.70 0.96
N ASN A 293 -22.92 7.00 1.73
CA ASN A 293 -22.58 8.36 2.13
C ASN A 293 -21.97 9.14 0.94
N ILE A 294 -22.82 9.91 0.26
CA ILE A 294 -22.47 10.77 -0.88
C ILE A 294 -21.44 11.87 -0.57
N GLY A 295 -21.07 12.09 0.70
CA GLY A 295 -19.93 12.94 1.09
C GLY A 295 -18.58 12.40 0.60
N TRP A 296 -18.48 11.10 0.32
CA TRP A 296 -17.30 10.46 -0.30
C TRP A 296 -17.18 10.79 -1.80
N ASN A 297 -16.96 12.07 -2.08
CA ASN A 297 -16.89 12.63 -3.44
C ASN A 297 -15.50 12.48 -4.09
N SER A 298 -14.69 11.49 -3.72
CA SER A 298 -13.45 11.16 -4.41
C SER A 298 -13.73 10.67 -5.84
N GLU A 299 -12.83 10.94 -6.78
CA GLU A 299 -12.93 10.40 -8.15
C GLU A 299 -11.86 9.32 -8.32
N VAL A 300 -12.23 8.14 -8.82
CA VAL A 300 -11.28 7.05 -9.12
C VAL A 300 -11.54 6.61 -10.56
N ALA A 301 -10.57 6.84 -11.43
CA ALA A 301 -10.55 6.31 -12.80
C ALA A 301 -9.38 5.34 -12.95
N PRO A 302 -9.60 4.03 -13.19
CA PRO A 302 -8.52 3.06 -13.32
C PRO A 302 -7.53 3.39 -14.44
N VAL A 303 -6.25 3.06 -14.23
CA VAL A 303 -5.17 3.23 -15.20
C VAL A 303 -4.28 1.99 -15.20
N VAL A 304 -3.83 1.57 -16.38
CA VAL A 304 -2.84 0.50 -16.56
C VAL A 304 -1.62 1.10 -17.23
N ILE A 305 -0.40 0.78 -16.74
CA ILE A 305 0.82 1.13 -17.46
C ILE A 305 0.81 0.38 -18.81
N PRO A 306 0.97 1.07 -19.97
CA PRO A 306 0.94 0.42 -21.27
C PRO A 306 1.97 -0.72 -21.41
N PRO A 307 1.68 -1.75 -22.22
CA PRO A 307 2.65 -2.80 -22.53
C PRO A 307 4.02 -2.24 -22.96
N ARG A 308 5.08 -3.00 -22.66
CA ARG A 308 6.51 -2.62 -22.79
C ARG A 308 7.03 -1.52 -21.85
N LEU A 309 6.19 -0.63 -21.31
CA LEU A 309 6.62 0.25 -20.22
C LEU A 309 6.68 -0.58 -18.93
N THR A 310 7.81 -0.53 -18.22
CA THR A 310 7.97 -1.20 -16.91
C THR A 310 8.48 -0.25 -15.85
N LEU A 311 7.96 -0.41 -14.64
CA LEU A 311 8.42 0.29 -13.45
C LEU A 311 9.73 -0.34 -12.96
N ARG A 312 10.62 0.53 -12.48
CA ARG A 312 11.73 0.20 -11.57
C ARG A 312 11.66 1.14 -10.39
N LEU A 313 12.01 0.62 -9.21
CA LEU A 313 11.99 1.34 -7.95
C LEU A 313 13.31 1.10 -7.23
N ALA A 314 13.76 2.07 -6.45
CA ALA A 314 14.85 1.89 -5.51
C ALA A 314 14.58 2.62 -4.20
N ASP A 315 15.06 2.07 -3.09
CA ASP A 315 15.14 2.76 -1.81
C ASP A 315 16.32 3.75 -1.79
N VAL A 316 16.09 4.87 -1.11
CA VAL A 316 17.09 5.84 -0.68
C VAL A 316 16.87 6.01 0.84
N ASP A 317 17.92 6.32 1.57
CA ASP A 317 17.95 6.04 3.01
C ASP A 317 17.59 7.25 3.92
N THR A 318 16.36 7.81 3.87
CA THR A 318 15.90 8.76 4.93
C THR A 318 14.38 8.94 5.26
N GLY A 319 13.41 9.03 4.33
CA GLY A 319 11.95 8.88 4.63
C GLY A 319 11.04 10.11 4.97
N SER A 320 9.93 10.36 4.23
CA SER A 320 8.83 11.33 4.50
C SER A 320 7.50 11.04 3.69
N ASN A 321 6.50 11.97 3.57
CA ASN A 321 5.10 11.58 3.22
C ASN A 321 4.15 12.63 2.51
N THR A 322 3.22 12.19 1.60
CA THR A 322 1.89 12.81 1.12
C THR A 322 1.71 13.65 -0.24
N PRO A 323 1.11 13.14 -1.38
CA PRO A 323 1.02 13.84 -2.75
C PRO A 323 -0.08 13.43 -3.88
N SER A 324 -0.21 14.04 -5.13
CA SER A 324 -1.17 13.68 -6.28
C SER A 324 -1.11 14.16 -7.84
N MET A 325 -1.53 13.32 -8.87
CA MET A 325 -1.94 13.37 -10.38
C MET A 325 -1.92 14.68 -11.27
N VAL A 326 -1.91 14.40 -12.60
CA VAL A 326 -2.72 14.95 -13.74
C VAL A 326 -3.98 14.12 -14.21
N LYS A 327 -5.16 14.72 -14.54
CA LYS A 327 -6.36 14.05 -15.18
C LYS A 327 -6.40 14.03 -16.75
N LYS A 328 -5.37 14.53 -17.44
CA LYS A 328 -5.40 14.84 -18.89
C LYS A 328 -5.14 13.68 -19.88
N VAL A 329 -4.85 12.46 -19.42
CA VAL A 329 -4.32 11.37 -20.28
C VAL A 329 -5.39 10.66 -21.14
N LEU A 330 -6.63 10.60 -20.67
CA LEU A 330 -7.69 9.71 -21.23
C LEU A 330 -8.18 10.05 -22.65
N LEU A 331 -7.84 11.22 -23.20
CA LEU A 331 -8.29 11.63 -24.54
C LEU A 331 -7.50 10.98 -25.70
N TRP A 332 -6.31 10.42 -25.44
CA TRP A 332 -5.44 9.94 -26.52
C TRP A 332 -5.76 8.50 -27.01
N GLN A 333 -6.28 7.64 -26.15
CA GLN A 333 -6.25 6.18 -26.31
C GLN A 333 -7.20 5.59 -27.39
N LYS A 334 -7.73 6.40 -28.31
CA LYS A 334 -8.92 6.05 -29.14
C LYS A 334 -8.67 5.86 -30.64
N SER A 335 -7.42 5.86 -31.10
CA SER A 335 -7.08 5.71 -32.53
C SER A 335 -5.73 5.01 -32.77
N ASN A 336 -5.78 3.90 -33.50
CA ASN A 336 -4.69 2.99 -33.93
C ASN A 336 -3.62 3.67 -34.83
N PRO A 337 -2.39 3.10 -35.04
CA PRO A 337 -2.08 1.65 -35.07
C PRO A 337 -0.82 1.15 -34.33
N GLU A 338 -0.84 -0.12 -33.93
CA GLU A 338 0.22 -0.76 -33.13
C GLU A 338 1.60 -0.87 -33.80
N GLN A 339 1.66 -1.21 -35.10
CA GLN A 339 2.95 -1.58 -35.72
C GLN A 339 3.95 -0.41 -35.79
N ALA A 340 3.46 0.81 -36.00
CA ALA A 340 4.28 2.02 -35.94
C ALA A 340 4.66 2.40 -34.49
N ALA A 341 3.83 2.03 -33.51
CA ALA A 341 4.12 2.25 -32.09
C ALA A 341 5.28 1.36 -31.60
N LEU A 342 5.29 0.09 -32.02
CA LEU A 342 6.36 -0.87 -31.66
C LEU A 342 7.72 -0.40 -32.19
N LEU A 343 7.80 0.03 -33.46
CA LEU A 343 9.04 0.56 -34.05
C LEU A 343 9.57 1.81 -33.33
N ALA A 344 8.67 2.71 -32.88
CA ALA A 344 9.06 3.87 -32.09
C ALA A 344 9.57 3.49 -30.69
N ILE A 345 8.88 2.56 -30.02
CA ILE A 345 9.32 2.03 -28.71
C ILE A 345 10.70 1.39 -28.84
N ASP A 346 10.93 0.58 -29.86
CA ASP A 346 12.20 -0.12 -30.07
C ASP A 346 13.34 0.86 -30.43
N TRP A 347 13.09 1.85 -31.29
CA TRP A 347 14.05 2.93 -31.60
C TRP A 347 14.41 3.78 -30.36
N CYS A 348 13.42 4.10 -29.51
CA CYS A 348 13.62 4.84 -28.25
C CYS A 348 14.32 3.98 -27.18
N SER A 349 14.09 2.66 -27.16
CA SER A 349 14.65 1.76 -26.15
C SER A 349 16.19 1.70 -26.15
N VAL A 350 16.81 2.03 -27.29
CA VAL A 350 18.26 1.99 -27.51
C VAL A 350 18.92 3.37 -27.56
N ARG A 351 18.20 4.46 -27.21
CA ARG A 351 18.75 5.83 -27.16
C ARG A 351 18.40 6.57 -25.86
N PRO A 352 19.30 7.44 -25.35
CA PRO A 352 18.97 8.39 -24.29
C PRO A 352 17.75 9.26 -24.65
N SER A 353 16.97 9.62 -23.63
CA SER A 353 15.72 10.39 -23.79
C SER A 353 15.90 11.77 -24.45
N SER A 354 17.07 12.39 -24.28
CA SER A 354 17.47 13.66 -24.89
C SER A 354 17.59 13.62 -26.42
N GLU A 355 17.85 12.45 -27.00
CA GLU A 355 18.03 12.30 -28.46
C GLU A 355 16.70 12.14 -29.21
N TRP A 356 15.60 11.80 -28.51
CA TRP A 356 14.32 11.42 -29.12
C TRP A 356 13.65 12.53 -29.94
N LYS A 357 14.11 13.79 -29.78
CA LYS A 357 13.66 14.96 -30.54
C LYS A 357 14.43 15.22 -31.84
N ASN A 358 15.66 14.70 -31.96
CA ASN A 358 16.64 15.23 -32.92
C ASN A 358 16.71 14.49 -34.26
N ASP A 359 16.11 13.30 -34.35
CA ASP A 359 16.08 12.48 -35.56
C ASP A 359 14.85 12.85 -36.43
N MET A 360 15.10 13.28 -37.67
CA MET A 360 14.08 13.77 -38.60
C MET A 360 13.29 12.66 -39.31
N ASP A 361 13.80 11.43 -39.40
CA ASP A 361 13.18 10.35 -40.18
C ASP A 361 11.92 9.77 -39.51
N ALA A 362 11.60 10.21 -38.29
CA ALA A 362 10.37 9.87 -37.57
C ALA A 362 9.52 11.11 -37.20
N VAL A 363 9.58 12.18 -38.01
CA VAL A 363 8.56 13.24 -38.00
C VAL A 363 7.22 12.63 -38.45
N GLY A 364 6.25 12.55 -37.53
CA GLY A 364 4.90 12.02 -37.80
C GLY A 364 4.51 10.75 -37.03
N ASN A 365 5.43 10.12 -36.27
CA ASN A 365 5.07 8.97 -35.44
C ASN A 365 4.38 9.40 -34.13
N PRO A 366 3.08 9.06 -33.88
CA PRO A 366 2.37 9.53 -32.70
C PRO A 366 2.95 8.98 -31.39
N THR A 367 3.41 7.73 -31.39
CA THR A 367 4.00 7.08 -30.20
C THR A 367 5.33 7.73 -29.82
N ARG A 368 6.20 8.05 -30.78
CA ARG A 368 7.42 8.83 -30.47
C ARG A 368 7.08 10.20 -29.90
N ALA A 369 6.09 10.89 -30.47
CA ALA A 369 5.65 12.19 -29.95
C ALA A 369 5.13 12.11 -28.49
N LEU A 370 4.46 11.03 -28.11
CA LEU A 370 3.98 10.81 -26.74
C LEU A 370 5.11 10.43 -25.78
N LEU A 371 6.08 9.63 -26.22
CA LEU A 371 7.28 9.31 -25.44
C LEU A 371 8.11 10.58 -25.18
N VAL A 372 8.22 11.47 -26.16
CA VAL A 372 8.81 12.81 -26.00
C VAL A 372 8.00 13.68 -25.04
N ASN A 373 6.66 13.74 -25.20
CA ASN A 373 5.78 14.49 -24.29
C ASN A 373 5.82 13.96 -22.84
N LEU A 374 6.05 12.66 -22.65
CA LEU A 374 6.21 12.03 -21.34
C LEU A 374 7.54 12.43 -20.68
N VAL A 375 8.63 12.45 -21.45
CA VAL A 375 9.96 12.94 -21.03
C VAL A 375 9.90 14.43 -20.67
N ASP A 376 9.32 15.27 -21.54
CA ASP A 376 9.17 16.71 -21.28
C ASP A 376 8.27 16.98 -20.06
N GLY A 377 7.19 16.20 -19.93
CA GLY A 377 6.29 16.26 -18.78
C GLY A 377 6.99 15.95 -17.47
N ILE A 378 7.77 14.86 -17.38
CA ILE A 378 8.46 14.49 -16.14
C ILE A 378 9.64 15.41 -15.83
N LEU A 379 10.38 15.89 -16.84
CA LEU A 379 11.45 16.87 -16.64
C LEU A 379 10.90 18.20 -16.11
N ARG A 380 9.76 18.68 -16.62
CA ARG A 380 9.10 19.88 -16.06
C ARG A 380 8.50 19.64 -14.67
N VAL A 381 7.98 18.45 -14.37
CA VAL A 381 7.53 18.07 -13.02
C VAL A 381 8.70 18.10 -12.03
N ARG A 382 9.85 17.50 -12.36
CA ARG A 382 11.07 17.55 -11.54
C ARG A 382 11.57 18.98 -11.33
N GLN A 383 11.55 19.80 -12.38
CA GLN A 383 11.92 21.22 -12.27
C GLN A 383 10.99 21.96 -11.30
N LEU A 384 9.66 21.79 -11.44
CA LEU A 384 8.66 22.36 -10.53
C LEU A 384 8.80 21.85 -9.09
N GLN A 385 9.18 20.59 -8.90
CA GLN A 385 9.46 20.03 -7.57
C GLN A 385 10.70 20.64 -6.91
N ARG A 386 11.75 20.93 -7.68
CA ARG A 386 12.93 21.69 -7.18
C ARG A 386 12.59 23.15 -6.90
N GLU A 387 11.92 23.84 -7.83
CA GLU A 387 11.42 25.21 -7.65
C GLU A 387 10.56 25.31 -6.37
N LEU A 388 9.64 24.36 -6.14
CA LEU A 388 8.84 24.29 -4.92
C LEU A 388 9.70 24.06 -3.66
N GLY A 389 10.67 23.14 -3.73
CA GLY A 389 11.51 22.78 -2.60
C GLY A 389 12.43 23.91 -2.16
N GLU A 390 13.03 24.62 -3.13
CA GLU A 390 13.84 25.82 -2.91
C GLU A 390 13.03 26.94 -2.26
N ASN A 391 11.83 27.24 -2.77
CA ASN A 391 10.93 28.25 -2.20
C ASN A 391 10.36 27.86 -0.82
N ALA A 392 10.21 26.57 -0.53
CA ALA A 392 9.71 26.07 0.76
C ALA A 392 10.80 25.82 1.80
N GLY A 393 12.09 25.86 1.43
CA GLY A 393 13.20 25.44 2.28
C GLY A 393 13.26 23.93 2.57
N VAL A 394 12.63 23.10 1.72
CA VAL A 394 12.49 21.65 1.89
C VAL A 394 13.13 20.90 0.71
N PRO A 395 14.09 19.98 0.92
CA PRO A 395 14.79 19.30 -0.17
C PRO A 395 13.94 18.20 -0.83
N ILE A 396 12.99 18.59 -1.69
CA ILE A 396 12.08 17.69 -2.42
C ILE A 396 12.83 16.83 -3.46
N GLU A 397 13.75 17.42 -4.22
CA GLU A 397 14.73 16.69 -5.02
C GLU A 397 16.11 17.34 -4.77
N PRO A 398 16.84 16.90 -3.72
CA PRO A 398 18.13 17.49 -3.35
C PRO A 398 19.19 17.25 -4.45
N PRO A 399 20.23 18.10 -4.56
CA PRO A 399 21.18 18.07 -5.69
C PRO A 399 21.87 16.73 -5.95
N LYS A 400 22.05 15.89 -4.91
CA LYS A 400 22.57 14.52 -5.06
C LYS A 400 21.58 13.58 -5.77
N GLN A 401 20.28 13.70 -5.46
CA GLN A 401 19.23 12.95 -6.17
C GLN A 401 19.03 13.49 -7.58
N THR A 402 19.12 14.81 -7.81
CA THR A 402 19.10 15.39 -9.16
C THR A 402 20.14 14.73 -10.07
N ARG A 403 21.41 14.65 -9.63
CA ARG A 403 22.48 13.99 -10.41
C ARG A 403 22.22 12.49 -10.65
N LEU A 404 21.73 11.76 -9.64
CA LEU A 404 21.34 10.35 -9.77
C LEU A 404 20.23 10.16 -10.81
N LEU A 405 19.20 10.99 -10.76
CA LEU A 405 18.05 10.95 -11.67
C LEU A 405 18.41 11.38 -13.09
N ASP A 406 19.32 12.35 -13.25
CA ASP A 406 19.82 12.77 -14.55
C ASP A 406 20.71 11.69 -15.18
N ALA A 407 21.55 11.01 -14.39
CA ALA A 407 22.28 9.82 -14.81
C ALA A 407 21.34 8.68 -15.21
N CYS A 408 20.19 8.51 -14.54
CA CYS A 408 19.16 7.57 -14.96
C CYS A 408 18.46 7.99 -16.27
N MET A 409 18.14 9.27 -16.47
CA MET A 409 17.53 9.77 -17.73
C MET A 409 18.46 9.65 -18.95
N ALA A 410 19.77 9.59 -18.72
CA ALA A 410 20.80 9.33 -19.74
C ALA A 410 20.88 7.85 -20.15
N VAL A 411 20.29 6.91 -19.40
CA VAL A 411 20.27 5.49 -19.78
C VAL A 411 19.31 5.28 -20.98
N PRO A 412 19.74 4.55 -22.03
CA PRO A 412 18.90 4.20 -23.16
C PRO A 412 17.54 3.60 -22.79
N GLY A 413 16.46 4.15 -23.34
CA GLY A 413 15.10 3.66 -23.13
C GLY A 413 14.44 4.01 -21.81
N VAL A 414 14.99 4.96 -21.04
CA VAL A 414 14.33 5.53 -19.85
C VAL A 414 13.39 6.68 -20.28
N CYS A 415 12.09 6.53 -20.03
CA CYS A 415 11.08 7.58 -20.27
C CYS A 415 10.97 8.56 -19.10
N MET A 416 11.19 8.06 -17.88
CA MET A 416 11.04 8.80 -16.65
C MET A 416 12.06 8.29 -15.63
N ALA A 417 12.68 9.19 -14.89
CA ALA A 417 13.38 8.92 -13.64
C ALA A 417 13.09 10.11 -12.71
N ALA A 418 12.42 9.89 -11.58
CA ALA A 418 12.03 10.95 -10.65
C ALA A 418 11.86 10.45 -9.21
N VAL A 419 11.73 11.39 -8.27
CA VAL A 419 11.32 11.11 -6.89
C VAL A 419 9.81 10.82 -6.82
N PRO A 420 9.35 9.77 -6.11
CA PRO A 420 7.93 9.48 -5.99
C PRO A 420 7.27 10.38 -4.95
N GLY A 421 6.08 10.89 -5.28
CA GLY A 421 5.23 11.57 -4.31
C GLY A 421 5.81 12.84 -3.70
N ALA A 422 6.06 12.82 -2.38
CA ALA A 422 6.59 13.97 -1.64
C ALA A 422 8.08 14.21 -1.95
N GLY A 423 8.78 13.21 -2.48
CA GLY A 423 10.22 13.26 -2.67
C GLY A 423 10.99 13.29 -1.35
N GLY A 424 12.16 13.91 -1.38
CA GLY A 424 13.19 13.69 -0.37
C GLY A 424 13.93 12.37 -0.59
N TYR A 425 14.80 12.05 0.36
CA TYR A 425 15.73 10.92 0.31
C TYR A 425 15.06 9.54 0.55
N ASP A 426 13.81 9.35 0.13
CA ASP A 426 13.00 8.13 0.38
C ASP A 426 13.26 7.01 -0.62
N ALA A 427 13.17 7.36 -1.89
CA ALA A 427 13.10 6.44 -3.00
C ALA A 427 13.26 7.20 -4.31
N ILE A 428 13.55 6.46 -5.38
CA ILE A 428 13.38 6.92 -6.75
C ILE A 428 12.61 5.88 -7.55
N PHE A 429 11.92 6.34 -8.60
CA PHE A 429 11.33 5.44 -9.60
C PHE A 429 11.87 5.75 -10.99
N CYS A 430 11.91 4.74 -11.85
CA CYS A 430 12.15 4.88 -13.28
C CYS A 430 11.05 4.15 -14.06
N ILE A 431 10.65 4.71 -15.21
CA ILE A 431 9.80 4.04 -16.21
C ILE A 431 10.67 3.76 -17.43
N VAL A 432 10.79 2.49 -17.82
CA VAL A 432 11.73 2.04 -18.84
C VAL A 432 11.04 1.17 -19.91
N LEU A 433 11.48 1.31 -21.17
CA LEU A 433 10.89 0.65 -22.35
C LEU A 433 11.34 -0.81 -22.55
N SER A 434 12.37 -1.27 -21.83
CA SER A 434 12.88 -2.64 -21.98
C SER A 434 13.51 -3.18 -20.68
N GLN A 435 13.64 -4.51 -20.59
CA GLN A 435 14.39 -5.14 -19.50
C GLN A 435 15.88 -4.78 -19.55
N ALA A 436 16.46 -4.54 -20.74
CA ALA A 436 17.86 -4.12 -20.88
C ALA A 436 18.08 -2.71 -20.31
N SER A 437 17.17 -1.78 -20.60
CA SER A 437 17.11 -0.44 -19.99
C SER A 437 17.00 -0.52 -18.47
N GLY A 438 16.11 -1.39 -17.95
CA GLY A 438 15.99 -1.64 -16.51
C GLY A 438 17.28 -2.17 -15.88
N ASN A 439 17.91 -3.18 -16.48
CA ASN A 439 19.19 -3.72 -16.01
C ASN A 439 20.32 -2.68 -16.04
N ALA A 440 20.29 -1.74 -17.00
CA ALA A 440 21.27 -0.66 -17.09
C ALA A 440 21.04 0.44 -16.03
N VAL A 441 19.78 0.77 -15.71
CA VAL A 441 19.43 1.62 -14.55
C VAL A 441 19.86 0.97 -13.24
N GLU A 442 19.61 -0.33 -13.07
CA GLU A 442 20.05 -1.09 -11.89
C GLU A 442 21.59 -1.12 -11.76
N ARG A 443 22.34 -1.07 -12.87
CA ARG A 443 23.80 -0.88 -12.83
C ARG A 443 24.20 0.50 -12.31
N VAL A 444 23.61 1.58 -12.86
CA VAL A 444 23.85 2.96 -12.41
C VAL A 444 23.63 3.09 -10.90
N TRP A 445 22.58 2.46 -10.36
CA TRP A 445 22.31 2.43 -8.92
C TRP A 445 23.39 1.68 -8.13
N SER A 446 23.84 0.52 -8.61
CA SER A 446 24.88 -0.29 -7.94
C SER A 446 26.28 0.32 -7.97
N GLU A 447 26.53 1.26 -8.89
CA GLU A 447 27.79 1.98 -9.08
C GLU A 447 27.74 3.41 -8.48
N TRP A 448 26.59 3.85 -7.95
CA TRP A 448 26.40 5.20 -7.42
C TRP A 448 27.05 5.40 -6.06
N THR A 449 27.83 6.47 -5.90
CA THR A 449 28.67 6.72 -4.72
C THR A 449 28.22 7.90 -3.85
N GLU A 450 27.44 8.85 -4.38
CA GLU A 450 27.02 10.04 -3.61
C GLU A 450 25.98 9.73 -2.51
N MET A 451 25.24 8.64 -2.69
CA MET A 451 24.30 8.03 -1.76
C MET A 451 24.20 6.54 -2.11
N SER A 452 23.82 5.69 -1.16
CA SER A 452 23.62 4.27 -1.46
C SER A 452 22.19 4.02 -1.95
N VAL A 453 22.03 3.42 -3.12
CA VAL A 453 20.73 3.20 -3.81
C VAL A 453 20.48 1.70 -3.92
N GLY A 454 19.30 1.22 -3.51
CA GLY A 454 18.98 -0.21 -3.51
C GLY A 454 17.74 -0.53 -4.32
N PRO A 455 17.81 -1.38 -5.38
CA PRO A 455 16.61 -1.71 -6.16
C PRO A 455 15.54 -2.39 -5.30
N LEU A 456 14.28 -2.14 -5.61
CA LEU A 456 13.14 -2.94 -5.13
C LEU A 456 12.69 -3.88 -6.24
N LEU A 457 12.29 -5.10 -5.87
CA LEU A 457 11.77 -6.12 -6.79
C LEU A 457 10.32 -5.84 -7.24
N ALA A 458 9.65 -4.95 -6.52
CA ALA A 458 8.30 -4.46 -6.79
C ALA A 458 8.16 -3.89 -8.21
N LYS A 459 7.14 -4.38 -8.92
CA LYS A 459 6.72 -3.98 -10.27
C LYS A 459 5.34 -3.34 -10.20
N GLN A 460 4.92 -2.68 -11.27
CA GLN A 460 3.57 -2.15 -11.37
C GLN A 460 2.50 -3.26 -11.32
N ALA A 461 1.36 -2.97 -10.70
CA ALA A 461 0.16 -3.78 -10.70
C ALA A 461 -1.10 -2.90 -10.78
N SER A 462 -2.15 -3.39 -11.43
CA SER A 462 -3.46 -2.71 -11.50
C SER A 462 -4.49 -3.24 -10.51
N SER A 463 -4.18 -4.34 -9.82
CA SER A 463 -5.02 -4.95 -8.77
C SER A 463 -5.09 -4.08 -7.51
N GLY A 464 -6.22 -4.15 -6.82
CA GLY A 464 -6.47 -3.51 -5.53
C GLY A 464 -6.47 -4.50 -4.36
N VAL A 465 -7.23 -4.20 -3.30
CA VAL A 465 -7.43 -5.11 -2.17
C VAL A 465 -8.08 -6.41 -2.63
N SER A 466 -7.63 -7.55 -2.10
CA SER A 466 -8.10 -8.89 -2.50
C SER A 466 -8.24 -9.81 -1.31
N ILE A 467 -9.27 -10.67 -1.31
CA ILE A 467 -9.33 -11.83 -0.41
C ILE A 467 -8.65 -13.00 -1.12
N LEU A 468 -7.67 -13.60 -0.45
CA LEU A 468 -6.90 -14.73 -0.98
C LEU A 468 -7.50 -16.06 -0.49
N ASP A 469 -7.13 -17.13 -1.17
CA ASP A 469 -7.34 -18.48 -0.67
C ASP A 469 -6.16 -18.86 0.23
N SER A 470 -6.42 -19.13 1.51
CA SER A 470 -5.39 -19.49 2.48
C SER A 470 -4.64 -20.78 2.14
N GLU A 471 -5.28 -21.72 1.42
CA GLU A 471 -4.63 -22.97 1.00
C GLU A 471 -3.53 -22.74 -0.05
N LEU A 472 -3.63 -21.66 -0.84
CA LEU A 472 -2.63 -21.29 -1.84
C LEU A 472 -1.43 -20.52 -1.26
N TYR A 473 -1.48 -20.15 0.02
CA TYR A 473 -0.42 -19.42 0.72
C TYR A 473 0.00 -20.12 2.03
N PRO A 474 0.45 -21.39 1.98
CA PRO A 474 0.78 -22.17 3.17
C PRO A 474 1.90 -21.56 4.03
N SER A 475 2.78 -20.74 3.44
CA SER A 475 3.81 -20.00 4.18
C SER A 475 3.26 -18.84 5.03
N LEU A 476 2.07 -18.30 4.70
CA LEU A 476 1.38 -17.30 5.52
C LEU A 476 0.56 -17.95 6.63
N THR A 477 -0.05 -19.11 6.37
CA THR A 477 -0.82 -19.83 7.39
C THR A 477 0.07 -20.56 8.39
N ALA A 478 1.23 -21.09 7.99
CA ALA A 478 2.19 -21.73 8.91
C ALA A 478 2.78 -20.74 9.95
N MET A 479 2.68 -19.43 9.73
CA MET A 479 3.03 -18.40 10.73
C MET A 479 1.90 -18.15 11.76
N LEU A 480 0.76 -18.86 11.66
CA LEU A 480 -0.30 -18.91 12.68
C LEU A 480 -0.08 -20.04 13.70
N GLU A 481 0.95 -20.85 13.56
CA GLU A 481 1.39 -21.82 14.58
C GLU A 481 2.30 -21.09 15.58
#